data_AF-A0A941UUY2-F1
#
_entry.id   AF-A0A941UUY2-F1
#
_cell.length_a   1.000
_cell.length_b   1.000
_cell.length_c   1.000
_cell.angle_alpha   90.00
_cell.angle_beta   90.00
_cell.angle_gamma   90.00
#
_symmetry.space_group_name_H-M   'P 1'
#
loop_
_entity.id
_entity.type
_entity.pdbx_description
1 polymer ?
#
loop_
_entity_poly.entity_id
_entity_poly.type
_entity_poly.pdbx_seq_one_letter_code
_entity_poly.pdbx_strand_id
1 'polypeptide(L)'
;MKLYDLELSGNAYRIRLMLSLLGLKAELHSVNLMQGEQRQEWFLKLNPRGQVPVLDDDGTVIWDSLAILVYLARKYGGERWLPSEAKDLAEVMQWLALMENETLYGLGKARVIVKFKFPGSLEEAQTLGRRGLNVLEGRLSNHDWLALDRFTIADVGCFPYVALAPEGEISLDPYL
;
A
#
# COMPACT_ATOMS: atom_id res chain seq x y z
N MET A 1 10.48 16.59 5.59
CA MET A 1 9.49 15.53 5.28
C MET A 1 8.56 15.20 6.46
N LYS A 2 7.24 15.20 6.19
CA LYS A 2 6.15 14.89 7.13
C LYS A 2 5.18 13.90 6.47
N LEU A 3 4.72 12.90 7.21
CA LEU A 3 3.73 11.92 6.77
C LEU A 3 2.47 12.07 7.61
N TYR A 4 1.38 12.45 6.96
CA TYR A 4 0.04 12.39 7.54
C TYR A 4 -0.46 10.95 7.49
N ASP A 5 -0.73 10.40 8.66
CA ASP A 5 -0.68 8.97 8.91
C ASP A 5 -1.87 8.48 9.76
N LEU A 6 -2.11 7.18 9.76
CA LEU A 6 -2.89 6.47 10.76
C LEU A 6 -2.22 5.12 11.01
N GLU A 7 -1.89 4.81 12.27
CA GLU A 7 -1.17 3.58 12.65
C GLU A 7 -1.79 2.32 12.05
N LEU A 8 -3.12 2.19 12.12
CA LEU A 8 -3.87 1.02 11.66
C LEU A 8 -4.06 0.94 10.13
N SER A 9 -3.62 1.94 9.36
CA SER A 9 -3.78 1.99 7.90
C SER A 9 -2.68 1.19 7.18
N GLY A 10 -3.07 0.18 6.40
CA GLY A 10 -2.14 -0.56 5.52
C GLY A 10 -1.52 0.33 4.44
N ASN A 11 -2.31 1.23 3.87
CA ASN A 11 -1.85 2.24 2.89
C ASN A 11 -0.82 3.20 3.49
N ALA A 12 -0.94 3.57 4.76
CA ALA A 12 0.05 4.44 5.40
C ALA A 12 1.27 3.64 5.89
N TYR A 13 1.06 2.40 6.32
CA TYR A 13 2.14 1.48 6.69
C TYR A 13 3.12 1.24 5.54
N ARG A 14 2.68 1.05 4.28
CA ARG A 14 3.63 0.92 3.15
C ARG A 14 4.55 2.13 3.00
N ILE A 15 4.07 3.33 3.30
CA ILE A 15 4.91 4.53 3.22
C ILE A 15 5.91 4.56 4.37
N ARG A 16 5.47 4.23 5.59
CA ARG A 16 6.40 4.05 6.73
C ARG A 16 7.48 3.01 6.42
N LEU A 17 7.10 1.89 5.82
CA LEU A 17 8.02 0.83 5.40
C LEU A 17 9.00 1.33 4.34
N MET A 18 8.52 2.00 3.29
CA MET A 18 9.37 2.56 2.24
C MET A 18 10.37 3.59 2.78
N LEU A 19 9.91 4.50 3.65
CA LEU A 19 10.77 5.47 4.32
C LEU A 19 11.87 4.79 5.12
N SER A 20 11.51 3.77 5.91
CA SER A 20 12.48 2.98 6.68
C SER A 20 13.51 2.27 5.78
N LEU A 21 13.05 1.66 4.69
CA LEU A 21 13.91 0.94 3.74
C LEU A 21 14.89 1.86 3.00
N LEU A 22 14.48 3.11 2.77
CA LEU A 22 15.33 4.15 2.19
C LEU A 22 16.21 4.88 3.23
N GLY A 23 16.07 4.55 4.53
CA GLY A 23 16.77 5.25 5.60
C GLY A 23 16.33 6.70 5.81
N LEU A 24 15.12 7.05 5.34
CA LEU A 24 14.56 8.40 5.44
C LEU A 24 13.78 8.57 6.74
N LYS A 25 13.92 9.74 7.35
CA LYS A 25 13.13 10.14 8.52
C LYS A 25 12.00 11.07 8.09
N ALA A 26 10.80 10.79 8.57
CA ALA A 26 9.65 11.69 8.44
C ALA A 26 9.01 11.92 9.80
N GLU A 27 8.54 13.15 10.05
CA GLU A 27 7.65 13.43 11.17
C GLU A 27 6.29 12.75 10.89
N LEU A 28 5.81 11.90 11.80
CA LEU A 28 4.50 11.28 11.69
C LEU A 28 3.45 12.20 12.32
N HIS A 29 2.44 12.57 11.54
CA HIS A 29 1.27 13.30 12.01
C HIS A 29 0.06 12.38 11.95
N SER A 30 -0.35 11.86 13.10
CA SER A 30 -1.52 10.98 13.19
C SER A 30 -2.81 11.78 12.96
N VAL A 31 -3.57 11.40 11.94
CA VAL A 31 -4.88 11.98 11.61
C VAL A 31 -5.98 11.16 12.26
N ASN A 32 -6.83 11.78 13.07
CA ASN A 32 -7.92 11.15 13.78
C ASN A 32 -9.14 10.95 12.87
N LEU A 33 -9.15 9.81 12.18
CA LEU A 33 -10.25 9.45 11.28
C LEU A 33 -11.60 9.25 12.00
N MET A 34 -11.57 8.89 13.29
CA MET A 34 -12.79 8.67 14.10
C MET A 34 -13.48 9.99 14.44
N GLN A 35 -12.72 11.07 14.61
CA GLN A 35 -13.26 12.42 14.82
C GLN A 35 -13.52 13.18 13.50
N GLY A 36 -13.28 12.54 12.35
CA GLY A 36 -13.49 13.17 11.05
C GLY A 36 -12.45 14.23 10.70
N GLU A 37 -11.25 14.19 11.29
CA GLU A 37 -10.18 15.16 11.05
C GLU A 37 -9.78 15.25 9.56
N GLN A 38 -9.79 14.12 8.86
CA GLN A 38 -9.56 14.01 7.42
C GLN A 38 -10.60 14.73 6.55
N ARG A 39 -11.71 15.18 7.14
CA ARG A 39 -12.76 15.96 6.46
C ARG A 39 -12.67 17.46 6.75
N GLN A 40 -11.76 17.87 7.63
CA GLN A 40 -11.55 19.28 7.96
C GLN A 40 -10.90 20.00 6.77
N GLU A 41 -11.22 21.29 6.62
CA GLU A 41 -10.77 22.10 5.49
C GLU A 41 -9.24 22.06 5.29
N TRP A 42 -8.49 22.08 6.41
CA TRP A 42 -7.02 22.05 6.36
C TRP A 42 -6.49 20.73 5.77
N PHE A 43 -7.12 19.59 6.06
CA PHE A 43 -6.70 18.31 5.53
C PHE A 43 -7.15 18.13 4.07
N LEU A 44 -8.35 18.61 3.74
CA LEU A 44 -8.86 18.58 2.37
C LEU A 44 -8.02 19.44 1.40
N LYS A 45 -7.34 20.49 1.90
CA LYS A 45 -6.33 21.24 1.13
C LYS A 45 -5.10 20.40 0.78
N LEU A 46 -4.75 19.41 1.61
CA LEU A 46 -3.65 18.48 1.37
C LEU A 46 -4.07 17.30 0.49
N ASN A 47 -5.25 16.74 0.75
CA ASN A 47 -5.83 15.66 -0.04
C ASN A 47 -7.35 15.85 -0.20
N PRO A 48 -7.84 16.18 -1.40
CA PRO A 48 -9.27 16.43 -1.64
C PRO A 48 -10.13 15.17 -1.45
N ARG A 49 -9.54 13.97 -1.42
CA ARG A 49 -10.24 12.71 -1.12
C ARG A 49 -10.51 12.52 0.38
N GLY A 50 -9.87 13.30 1.25
CA GLY A 50 -9.95 13.13 2.71
C GLY A 50 -9.46 11.77 3.17
N GLN A 51 -8.33 11.30 2.63
CA GLN A 51 -7.75 9.98 2.94
C GLN A 51 -6.29 10.11 3.37
N VAL A 52 -5.85 9.21 4.25
CA VAL A 52 -4.43 9.00 4.56
C VAL A 52 -3.90 7.80 3.75
N PRO A 53 -2.61 7.77 3.39
CA PRO A 53 -1.57 8.74 3.74
C PRO A 53 -1.53 9.99 2.83
N VAL A 54 -0.86 11.03 3.34
CA VAL A 54 -0.35 12.17 2.56
C VAL A 54 1.09 12.43 2.95
N LEU A 55 1.99 12.56 1.98
CA LEU A 55 3.37 12.97 2.21
C LEU A 55 3.52 14.46 1.90
N ASP A 56 4.16 15.20 2.80
CA ASP A 56 4.71 16.53 2.52
C ASP A 56 6.23 16.43 2.59
N ASP A 57 6.86 16.52 1.42
CA ASP A 57 8.30 16.52 1.27
C ASP A 57 8.81 17.93 0.94
N ASP A 58 9.02 18.70 2.00
CA ASP A 58 9.53 20.08 1.99
C ASP A 58 8.71 21.00 1.07
N GLY A 59 7.38 20.92 1.19
CA GLY A 59 6.40 21.67 0.40
C GLY A 59 5.87 20.91 -0.80
N THR A 60 6.46 19.76 -1.16
CA THR A 60 5.92 18.87 -2.18
C THR A 60 4.87 17.95 -1.56
N VAL A 61 3.58 18.29 -1.74
CA VAL A 61 2.46 17.52 -1.18
C VAL A 61 1.98 16.47 -2.18
N ILE A 62 1.97 15.20 -1.77
CA ILE A 62 1.54 14.06 -2.58
C ILE A 62 0.57 13.21 -1.75
N TRP A 63 -0.62 12.98 -2.29
CA TRP A 63 -1.61 12.05 -1.76
C TRP A 63 -1.67 10.79 -2.63
N ASP A 64 -2.31 9.75 -2.11
CA ASP A 64 -2.35 8.38 -2.65
C ASP A 64 -1.06 7.57 -2.38
N SER A 65 -1.24 6.39 -1.81
CA SER A 65 -0.09 5.59 -1.35
C SER A 65 0.74 5.01 -2.49
N LEU A 66 0.16 4.74 -3.66
CA LEU A 66 0.90 4.29 -4.83
C LEU A 66 1.71 5.44 -5.41
N ALA A 67 1.11 6.63 -5.52
CA ALA A 67 1.81 7.83 -5.99
C ALA A 67 3.00 8.20 -5.08
N ILE A 68 2.81 8.13 -3.75
CA ILE A 68 3.89 8.37 -2.78
C ILE A 68 5.01 7.32 -2.91
N LEU A 69 4.68 6.03 -3.11
CA LEU A 69 5.69 4.99 -3.33
C LEU A 69 6.54 5.29 -4.58
N VAL A 70 5.89 5.63 -5.70
CA VAL A 70 6.58 5.99 -6.95
C VAL A 70 7.49 7.19 -6.73
N TYR A 71 7.00 8.23 -6.05
CA TYR A 71 7.78 9.43 -5.75
C TYR A 71 9.03 9.11 -4.92
N LEU A 72 8.86 8.40 -3.79
CA LEU A 72 9.97 8.05 -2.90
C LEU A 72 11.00 7.16 -3.61
N ALA A 73 10.53 6.18 -4.38
CA ALA A 73 11.41 5.32 -5.17
C ALA A 73 12.21 6.11 -6.19
N ARG A 74 11.59 7.03 -6.94
CA ARG A 74 12.30 7.82 -7.95
C ARG A 74 13.24 8.86 -7.34
N LYS A 75 12.80 9.58 -6.32
CA LYS A 75 13.57 10.68 -5.73
C LYS A 75 14.73 10.19 -4.86
N TYR A 76 14.55 9.09 -4.14
CA TYR A 76 15.50 8.64 -3.11
C TYR A 76 16.02 7.21 -3.32
N GLY A 77 15.33 6.37 -4.09
CA GLY A 77 15.72 4.98 -4.31
C GLY A 77 16.51 4.72 -5.60
N GLY A 78 16.17 5.40 -6.69
CA GLY A 78 16.74 5.17 -8.02
C GLY A 78 16.25 3.89 -8.72
N GLU A 79 16.99 3.47 -9.75
CA GLU A 79 16.63 2.35 -10.66
C GLU A 79 16.47 0.99 -9.97
N ARG A 80 17.06 0.82 -8.78
CA ARG A 80 16.87 -0.40 -7.98
C ARG A 80 15.41 -0.59 -7.57
N TRP A 81 14.72 0.50 -7.21
CA TRP A 81 13.38 0.46 -6.63
C TRP A 81 12.28 0.58 -7.68
N LEU A 82 12.51 1.43 -8.70
CA LEU A 82 11.60 1.61 -9.83
C LEU A 82 12.43 1.94 -11.07
N PRO A 83 12.57 1.03 -12.05
CA PRO A 83 13.40 1.23 -13.22
C PRO A 83 12.75 2.15 -14.25
N SER A 84 13.54 2.84 -15.08
CA SER A 84 13.05 3.75 -16.15
C SER A 84 12.88 3.08 -17.51
N GLU A 85 13.50 1.92 -17.73
CA GLU A 85 13.28 1.13 -18.95
C GLU A 85 11.81 0.69 -19.02
N ALA A 86 11.22 0.78 -20.21
CA ALA A 86 9.77 0.68 -20.40
C ALA A 86 9.21 -0.69 -20.02
N LYS A 87 9.88 -1.79 -20.40
CA LYS A 87 9.43 -3.15 -20.07
C LYS A 87 9.57 -3.40 -18.56
N ASP A 88 10.71 -3.07 -17.99
CA ASP A 88 10.97 -3.31 -16.57
C ASP A 88 10.04 -2.46 -15.68
N LEU A 89 9.78 -1.21 -16.08
CA LEU A 89 8.81 -0.35 -15.42
C LEU A 89 7.40 -0.97 -15.49
N ALA A 90 6.97 -1.43 -16.67
CA ALA A 90 5.67 -2.05 -16.83
C ALA A 90 5.50 -3.28 -15.94
N GLU A 91 6.54 -4.11 -15.81
CA GLU A 91 6.53 -5.29 -14.93
C GLU A 91 6.31 -4.90 -13.45
N VAL A 92 7.02 -3.89 -12.93
CA VAL A 92 6.79 -3.40 -11.56
C VAL A 92 5.38 -2.82 -11.41
N MET A 93 4.91 -2.07 -12.40
CA MET A 93 3.59 -1.44 -12.37
C MET A 93 2.43 -2.45 -12.41
N GLN A 94 2.61 -3.62 -13.04
CA GLN A 94 1.61 -4.69 -13.03
C GLN A 94 1.31 -5.17 -11.60
N TRP A 95 2.36 -5.35 -10.78
CA TRP A 95 2.20 -5.74 -9.39
C TRP A 95 1.60 -4.64 -8.52
N LEU A 96 1.94 -3.38 -8.78
CA LEU A 96 1.30 -2.26 -8.08
C LEU A 96 -0.18 -2.11 -8.47
N ALA A 97 -0.54 -2.42 -9.72
CA ALA A 97 -1.94 -2.47 -10.13
C ALA A 97 -2.68 -3.62 -9.42
N LEU A 98 -2.06 -4.80 -9.29
CA LEU A 98 -2.60 -5.91 -8.52
C LEU A 98 -2.78 -5.56 -7.04
N MET A 99 -1.81 -4.82 -6.50
CA MET A 99 -1.87 -4.31 -5.14
C MET A 99 -3.12 -3.46 -4.92
N GLU A 100 -3.37 -2.46 -5.78
CA GLU A 100 -4.54 -1.59 -5.65
C GLU A 100 -5.85 -2.35 -5.92
N ASN A 101 -5.89 -3.20 -6.95
CA ASN A 101 -7.12 -3.85 -7.40
C ASN A 101 -7.53 -5.06 -6.55
N GLU A 102 -6.61 -5.97 -6.24
CA GLU A 102 -6.91 -7.22 -5.54
C GLU A 102 -6.53 -7.16 -4.05
N THR A 103 -5.34 -6.64 -3.70
CA THR A 103 -4.90 -6.71 -2.30
C THR A 103 -5.62 -5.66 -1.44
N LEU A 104 -5.78 -4.43 -1.92
CA LEU A 104 -6.49 -3.38 -1.19
C LEU A 104 -8.00 -3.62 -1.18
N TYR A 105 -8.64 -3.78 -2.35
CA TYR A 105 -10.10 -4.00 -2.42
C TYR A 105 -10.54 -5.42 -2.07
N GLY A 106 -9.61 -6.38 -1.99
CA GLY A 106 -9.87 -7.71 -1.46
C GLY A 106 -9.49 -7.83 0.02
N LEU A 107 -8.20 -8.06 0.30
CA LEU A 107 -7.69 -8.29 1.66
C LEU A 107 -7.92 -7.09 2.59
N GLY A 108 -7.59 -5.89 2.11
CA GLY A 108 -7.82 -4.65 2.86
C GLY A 108 -9.30 -4.38 3.13
N LYS A 109 -10.17 -4.61 2.15
CA LYS A 109 -11.62 -4.46 2.30
C LYS A 109 -12.21 -5.47 3.27
N ALA A 110 -11.80 -6.74 3.18
CA ALA A 110 -12.22 -7.79 4.10
C ALA A 110 -11.84 -7.42 5.55
N ARG A 111 -10.60 -6.95 5.74
CA ARG A 111 -10.12 -6.46 7.04
C ARG A 111 -10.98 -5.32 7.59
N VAL A 112 -11.31 -4.29 6.81
CA VAL A 112 -12.12 -3.18 7.35
C VAL A 112 -13.55 -3.60 7.69
N ILE A 113 -14.11 -4.57 6.95
CA ILE A 113 -15.42 -5.16 7.26
C ILE A 113 -15.35 -5.94 8.59
N VAL A 114 -14.38 -6.84 8.74
CA VAL A 114 -14.25 -7.71 9.92
C VAL A 114 -13.82 -6.92 11.16
N LYS A 115 -12.70 -6.20 11.08
CA LYS A 115 -12.04 -5.56 12.22
C LYS A 115 -12.70 -4.25 12.64
N PHE A 116 -13.13 -3.43 11.67
CA PHE A 116 -13.70 -2.10 11.93
C PHE A 116 -15.21 -2.02 11.69
N LYS A 117 -15.86 -3.13 11.35
CA LYS A 117 -17.32 -3.22 11.15
C LYS A 117 -17.85 -2.24 10.10
N PHE A 118 -17.04 -1.94 9.09
CA PHE A 118 -17.49 -1.15 7.94
C PHE A 118 -18.47 -1.94 7.07
N PRO A 119 -19.48 -1.29 6.48
CA PRO A 119 -20.40 -1.96 5.57
C PRO A 119 -19.69 -2.45 4.29
N GLY A 120 -20.14 -3.60 3.79
CA GLY A 120 -19.69 -4.20 2.54
C GLY A 120 -19.97 -5.71 2.50
N SER A 121 -19.78 -6.30 1.32
CA SER A 121 -19.83 -7.76 1.15
C SER A 121 -18.49 -8.38 1.54
N LEU A 122 -18.47 -9.13 2.65
CA LEU A 122 -17.27 -9.84 3.10
C LEU A 122 -16.88 -10.93 2.08
N GLU A 123 -17.86 -11.66 1.56
CA GLU A 123 -17.65 -12.73 0.60
C GLU A 123 -16.99 -12.24 -0.70
N GLU A 124 -17.47 -11.11 -1.24
CA GLU A 124 -16.87 -10.50 -2.45
C GLU A 124 -15.43 -10.05 -2.18
N ALA A 125 -15.20 -9.38 -1.05
CA ALA A 125 -13.87 -8.93 -0.66
C ALA A 125 -12.89 -10.10 -0.47
N GLN A 126 -13.32 -11.17 0.21
CA GLN A 126 -12.47 -12.35 0.40
C GLN A 126 -12.22 -13.10 -0.92
N THR A 127 -13.23 -13.18 -1.81
CA THR A 127 -13.07 -13.79 -3.14
C THR A 127 -12.03 -13.03 -3.96
N LEU A 128 -12.12 -11.70 -3.99
CA LEU A 128 -11.14 -10.84 -4.65
C LEU A 128 -9.74 -10.95 -4.01
N GLY A 129 -9.68 -10.98 -2.68
CA GLY A 129 -8.43 -11.13 -1.94
C GLY A 129 -7.72 -12.46 -2.24
N ARG A 130 -8.44 -13.58 -2.24
CA ARG A 130 -7.89 -14.89 -2.64
C ARG A 130 -7.42 -14.92 -4.08
N ARG A 131 -8.11 -14.21 -4.99
CA ARG A 131 -7.62 -14.06 -6.39
C ARG A 131 -6.25 -13.39 -6.42
N GLY A 132 -6.06 -12.30 -5.67
CA GLY A 132 -4.75 -11.65 -5.54
C GLY A 132 -3.68 -12.56 -4.96
N LEU A 133 -3.99 -13.28 -3.87
CA LEU A 133 -3.05 -14.21 -3.23
C LEU A 133 -2.63 -15.34 -4.18
N ASN A 134 -3.56 -15.92 -4.95
CA ASN A 134 -3.24 -16.95 -5.94
C ASN A 134 -2.26 -16.46 -7.03
N VAL A 135 -2.37 -15.20 -7.45
CA VAL A 135 -1.44 -14.62 -8.44
C VAL A 135 -0.06 -14.38 -7.81
N LEU A 136 -0.01 -13.90 -6.56
CA LEU A 136 1.24 -13.74 -5.82
C LEU A 136 1.94 -15.08 -5.62
N GLU A 137 1.21 -16.11 -5.20
CA GLU A 137 1.71 -17.48 -5.02
C GLU A 137 2.28 -18.08 -6.33
N GLY A 138 1.55 -17.92 -7.43
CA GLY A 138 2.02 -18.36 -8.74
C GLY A 138 3.37 -17.76 -9.14
N ARG A 139 3.65 -16.51 -8.76
CA ARG A 139 4.94 -15.86 -8.99
C ARG A 139 6.00 -16.31 -7.97
N LEU A 140 5.66 -16.28 -6.68
CA LEU A 140 6.63 -16.48 -5.60
C LEU A 140 7.01 -17.95 -5.38
N SER A 141 6.22 -18.90 -5.90
CA SER A 141 6.57 -20.33 -5.89
C SER A 141 7.86 -20.67 -6.67
N ASN A 142 8.29 -19.80 -7.59
CA ASN A 142 9.49 -20.02 -8.41
C ASN A 142 10.48 -18.85 -8.36
N HIS A 143 10.16 -17.77 -7.65
CA HIS A 143 10.95 -16.54 -7.62
C HIS A 143 10.94 -15.91 -6.23
N ASP A 144 12.08 -15.34 -5.84
CA ASP A 144 12.20 -14.68 -4.53
C ASP A 144 11.44 -13.34 -4.46
N TRP A 145 11.15 -12.72 -5.62
CA TRP A 145 10.62 -11.35 -5.72
C TRP A 145 9.56 -11.21 -6.80
N LEU A 146 8.65 -10.25 -6.60
CA LEU A 146 7.52 -10.04 -7.51
C LEU A 146 7.96 -9.60 -8.91
N ALA A 147 8.94 -8.72 -9.03
CA ALA A 147 9.38 -8.17 -10.31
C ALA A 147 10.89 -8.27 -10.48
N LEU A 148 11.35 -8.47 -11.72
CA LEU A 148 12.74 -8.29 -12.16
C LEU A 148 13.77 -9.10 -11.37
N ASP A 149 13.33 -10.21 -10.76
CA ASP A 149 14.10 -11.09 -9.89
C ASP A 149 14.90 -10.34 -8.80
N ARG A 150 14.37 -9.20 -8.34
CA ARG A 150 14.94 -8.40 -7.24
C ARG A 150 13.85 -7.66 -6.49
N PHE A 151 14.14 -7.28 -5.25
CA PHE A 151 13.23 -6.47 -4.44
C PHE A 151 12.99 -5.07 -5.04
N THR A 152 11.73 -4.69 -5.22
CA THR A 152 11.29 -3.38 -5.75
C THR A 152 10.12 -2.80 -4.95
N ILE A 153 9.55 -1.67 -5.39
CA ILE A 153 8.32 -1.17 -4.78
C ILE A 153 7.10 -2.08 -4.98
N ALA A 154 7.14 -3.04 -5.91
CA ALA A 154 6.08 -4.06 -6.05
C ALA A 154 5.88 -4.81 -4.73
N ASP A 155 6.97 -5.29 -4.13
CA ASP A 155 6.98 -6.06 -2.90
C ASP A 155 6.53 -5.20 -1.70
N VAL A 156 7.04 -3.97 -1.60
CA VAL A 156 6.63 -2.98 -0.57
C VAL A 156 5.14 -2.66 -0.68
N GLY A 157 4.61 -2.58 -1.89
CA GLY A 157 3.20 -2.31 -2.16
C GLY A 157 2.30 -3.43 -1.67
N CYS A 158 2.56 -4.67 -2.08
CA CYS A 158 1.72 -5.84 -1.80
C CYS A 158 1.79 -6.30 -0.33
N PHE A 159 2.98 -6.21 0.30
CA PHE A 159 3.26 -6.78 1.61
C PHE A 159 2.23 -6.45 2.72
N PRO A 160 1.81 -5.18 2.95
CA PRO A 160 1.02 -4.84 4.13
C PRO A 160 -0.31 -5.57 4.21
N TYR A 161 -1.05 -5.67 3.10
CA TYR A 161 -2.36 -6.29 3.11
C TYR A 161 -2.31 -7.82 3.03
N VAL A 162 -1.22 -8.37 2.49
CA VAL A 162 -0.91 -9.80 2.63
C VAL A 162 -0.65 -10.14 4.10
N ALA A 163 0.24 -9.42 4.77
CA ALA A 163 0.57 -9.63 6.18
C ALA A 163 -0.64 -9.46 7.11
N LEU A 164 -1.60 -8.61 6.73
CA LEU A 164 -2.83 -8.36 7.50
C LEU A 164 -4.03 -9.20 7.04
N ALA A 165 -3.88 -10.12 6.08
CA ALA A 165 -4.97 -10.94 5.55
C ALA A 165 -5.75 -11.71 6.64
N PRO A 166 -5.13 -12.26 7.70
CA PRO A 166 -5.86 -12.94 8.77
C PRO A 166 -6.86 -12.04 9.51
N GLU A 167 -6.62 -10.72 9.56
CA GLU A 167 -7.56 -9.76 10.16
C GLU A 167 -8.84 -9.56 9.32
N GLY A 168 -8.88 -10.09 8.10
CA GLY A 168 -10.04 -10.18 7.22
C GLY A 168 -10.62 -11.61 7.10
N GLU A 169 -10.26 -12.51 8.03
CA GLU A 169 -10.66 -13.93 8.03
C GLU A 169 -10.18 -14.70 6.78
N ILE A 170 -9.00 -14.36 6.29
CA ILE A 170 -8.34 -15.06 5.18
C ILE A 170 -7.04 -15.66 5.73
N SER A 171 -7.01 -17.00 5.88
CA SER A 171 -5.79 -17.70 6.29
C SER A 171 -4.74 -17.67 5.17
N LEU A 172 -3.47 -17.55 5.57
CA LEU A 172 -2.31 -17.67 4.70
C LEU A 172 -1.73 -19.09 4.66
N ASP A 173 -2.21 -20.03 5.48
CA ASP A 173 -1.71 -21.41 5.53
C ASP A 173 -1.66 -22.13 4.17
N PRO A 174 -2.57 -21.87 3.20
CA PRO A 174 -2.51 -22.50 1.88
C PRO A 174 -1.39 -21.99 0.95
N TYR A 175 -0.66 -20.94 1.33
CA TYR A 175 0.33 -20.22 0.49
C TYR A 175 1.75 -20.28 1.09
N LEU A 176 2.07 -21.37 1.79
CA LEU A 176 3.36 -21.61 2.46
C LEU A 176 4.17 -22.71 1.78
#